data_AF-A0AAD5Q1L3-F1
#
_entry.id   AF-A0AAD5Q1L3-F1
#
_cell.length_a   1.000
_cell.length_b   1.000
_cell.length_c   1.000
_cell.angle_alpha   90.00
_cell.angle_beta   90.00
_cell.angle_gamma   90.00
#
_symmetry.space_group_name_H-M   'P 1'
#
loop_
_entity.id
_entity.type
_entity.pdbx_description
1 polymer ?
#
loop_
_entity_poly.entity_id
_entity_poly.type
_entity_poly.pdbx_seq_one_letter_code
_entity_poly.pdbx_strand_id
1 'polypeptide(L)'
;MEAAESPSKLIRQANSAFVSEDYAEAAELYTKAIQIDDSKPEYYINRAHALQKLERYTESKADAQKAIDLNTSDPKAYLRKGIACFHLQQYEEAQEAFQASSTHGGNDAGIRQWLTWTEEKLLRSKKTPITIKHDWYQTESHVCVTVLAKNLSPDSVSIEFTPSTMTMKAKLPDGTDYELNLNLSFPIVPDQSSYTVMKTKVEIKMKKCDGIRWSSLEGQAPANVKQIPVAIPESSAQPPVYPSSSAKKKNWDKIESEIKKEEAEEKPEGEAALNQLFQKIYGEGSDEIRRAMNKSFQESGGTVLSTNWNEVSKEKVSVKPPDGVEFKKWDE
;
A
#
# COMPACT_ATOMS: atom_id res chain seq x y z
N MET A 1 12.86 45.20 46.83
CA MET A 1 12.30 43.88 47.15
C MET A 1 11.07 43.71 46.29
N GLU A 2 11.21 43.03 45.15
CA GLU A 2 10.09 42.59 44.33
C GLU A 2 9.21 41.69 45.20
N ALA A 3 7.94 42.07 45.39
CA ALA A 3 7.00 41.20 46.07
C ALA A 3 6.91 39.90 45.27
N ALA A 4 7.29 38.78 45.88
CA ALA A 4 7.19 37.47 45.24
C ALA A 4 5.78 37.31 44.67
N GLU A 5 5.67 37.26 43.34
CA GLU A 5 4.36 37.21 42.69
C GLU A 5 3.70 35.88 43.03
N SER A 6 2.55 35.93 43.70
CA SER A 6 1.82 34.72 44.04
C SER A 6 1.29 34.04 42.77
N PRO A 7 1.22 32.69 42.70
CA PRO A 7 0.65 31.98 41.55
C PRO A 7 -0.75 32.49 41.19
N SER A 8 -1.58 32.79 42.19
CA SER A 8 -2.92 33.35 42.02
C SER A 8 -2.94 34.69 41.28
N LYS A 9 -1.95 35.57 41.51
CA LYS A 9 -1.83 36.86 40.84
C LYS A 9 -1.45 36.67 39.37
N LEU A 10 -0.46 35.81 39.12
CA LEU A 10 -0.01 35.46 37.76
C LEU A 10 -1.14 34.86 36.93
N ILE A 11 -1.93 33.96 37.50
CA ILE A 11 -3.09 33.36 36.82
C ILE A 11 -4.16 34.40 36.50
N ARG A 12 -4.39 35.37 37.39
CA ARG A 12 -5.33 36.46 37.11
C ARG A 12 -4.84 37.35 35.96
N GLN A 13 -3.54 37.66 35.93
CA GLN A 13 -2.93 38.40 34.82
C GLN A 13 -2.99 37.60 33.52
N ALA A 14 -2.69 36.29 33.56
CA ALA A 14 -2.74 35.41 32.40
C ALA A 14 -4.16 35.30 31.81
N ASN A 15 -5.18 35.18 32.67
CA ASN A 15 -6.57 35.22 32.24
C ASN A 15 -6.95 36.57 31.63
N SER A 16 -6.45 37.68 32.19
CA SER A 16 -6.65 39.02 31.61
C SER A 16 -6.02 39.13 30.23
N ALA A 17 -4.76 38.71 30.08
CA ALA A 17 -4.05 38.69 28.80
C ALA A 17 -4.76 37.80 27.78
N PHE A 18 -5.28 36.63 28.21
CA PHE A 18 -6.06 35.74 27.36
C PHE A 18 -7.36 36.39 26.85
N VAL A 19 -8.05 37.14 27.70
CA VAL A 19 -9.26 37.91 27.31
C VAL A 19 -8.89 39.07 26.39
N SER A 20 -7.71 39.67 26.56
CA SER A 20 -7.15 40.67 25.66
C SER A 20 -6.58 40.10 24.36
N GLU A 21 -6.75 38.81 24.10
CA GLU A 21 -6.23 38.07 22.93
C GLU A 21 -4.70 38.04 22.81
N ASP A 22 -3.97 38.47 23.85
CA ASP A 22 -2.53 38.28 23.95
C ASP A 22 -2.23 36.86 24.49
N TYR A 23 -2.38 35.89 23.60
CA TYR A 23 -2.21 34.48 23.94
C TYR A 23 -0.74 34.12 24.25
N ALA A 24 0.21 34.87 23.69
CA ALA A 24 1.64 34.67 23.94
C ALA A 24 1.99 35.09 25.36
N GLU A 25 1.60 36.29 25.78
CA GLU A 25 1.79 36.76 27.15
C GLU A 25 1.03 35.87 28.14
N ALA A 26 -0.21 35.46 27.82
CA ALA A 26 -0.97 34.54 28.65
C ALA A 26 -0.22 33.21 28.88
N ALA A 27 0.34 32.60 27.83
CA ALA A 27 1.09 31.35 27.93
C ALA A 27 2.36 31.51 28.78
N GLU A 28 3.07 32.63 28.67
CA GLU A 28 4.24 32.94 29.50
C GLU A 28 3.86 33.12 30.98
N LEU A 29 2.78 33.86 31.27
CA LEU A 29 2.28 34.05 32.63
C LEU A 29 1.80 32.74 33.26
N TYR A 30 1.14 31.86 32.49
CA TYR A 30 0.81 30.51 32.95
C TYR A 30 2.06 29.68 33.23
N THR A 31 3.09 29.79 32.38
CA THR A 31 4.36 29.07 32.59
C THR A 31 5.05 29.53 33.86
N LYS A 32 5.08 30.83 34.14
CA LYS A 32 5.59 31.38 35.42
C LYS A 32 4.78 30.86 36.61
N ALA A 33 3.46 30.80 36.50
CA ALA A 33 2.61 30.26 37.56
C ALA A 33 2.90 28.77 37.84
N ILE A 34 3.08 27.97 36.79
CA ILE A 34 3.42 26.53 36.88
C ILE A 34 4.79 26.31 37.51
N GLN A 35 5.77 27.19 37.23
CA GLN A 35 7.10 27.11 37.85
C GLN A 35 7.07 27.31 39.37
N ILE A 36 6.09 28.06 39.88
CA ILE A 36 5.91 28.29 41.32
C ILE A 36 5.05 27.19 41.95
N ASP A 37 3.98 26.77 41.27
CA ASP A 37 3.07 25.72 41.74
C ASP A 37 2.65 24.84 40.56
N ASP A 38 3.19 23.62 40.51
CA ASP A 38 2.97 22.64 39.44
C ASP A 38 1.84 21.64 39.75
N SER A 39 1.18 21.78 40.91
CA SER A 39 0.24 20.77 41.41
C SER A 39 -1.18 20.96 40.88
N LYS A 40 -1.48 22.11 40.27
CA LYS A 40 -2.85 22.45 39.83
C LYS A 40 -3.08 22.11 38.35
N PRO A 41 -4.04 21.22 38.02
CA PRO A 41 -4.37 20.88 36.64
C PRO A 41 -4.91 22.08 35.84
N GLU A 42 -5.60 23.02 36.50
CA GLU A 42 -6.17 24.22 35.87
C GLU A 42 -5.12 25.07 35.14
N TYR A 43 -3.88 25.13 35.63
CA TYR A 43 -2.82 25.93 35.04
C TYR A 43 -2.40 25.37 33.69
N TYR A 44 -2.25 24.05 33.62
CA TYR A 44 -1.96 23.33 32.38
C TYR A 44 -3.13 23.39 31.40
N ILE A 45 -4.38 23.27 31.85
CA ILE A 45 -5.57 23.38 30.97
C ILE A 45 -5.65 24.77 30.33
N ASN A 46 -5.42 25.82 31.11
CA ASN A 46 -5.48 27.20 30.61
C ASN A 46 -4.29 27.53 29.70
N ARG A 47 -3.09 27.03 30.03
CA ARG A 47 -1.92 27.14 29.13
C ARG A 47 -2.15 26.39 27.83
N ALA A 48 -2.66 25.16 27.87
CA ALA A 48 -3.01 24.38 26.69
C ALA A 48 -4.01 25.12 25.79
N HIS A 49 -4.96 25.87 26.37
CA HIS A 49 -5.91 26.69 25.61
C HIS A 49 -5.24 27.88 24.92
N ALA A 50 -4.34 28.60 25.62
CA ALA A 50 -3.55 29.67 25.01
C ALA A 50 -2.66 29.13 23.87
N LEU A 51 -2.01 27.98 24.08
CA LEU A 51 -1.19 27.31 23.07
C LEU A 51 -1.99 26.88 21.84
N GLN A 52 -3.25 26.46 22.00
CA GLN A 52 -4.14 26.16 20.86
C GLN A 52 -4.43 27.40 20.01
N LYS A 53 -4.61 28.55 20.66
CA LYS A 53 -4.81 29.83 19.95
C LYS A 53 -3.55 30.30 19.22
N LEU A 54 -2.38 29.86 19.68
CA LEU A 54 -1.08 30.06 19.03
C LEU A 54 -0.71 28.95 18.03
N GLU A 55 -1.61 28.00 17.76
CA GLU A 55 -1.37 26.84 16.88
C GLU A 55 -0.20 25.91 17.32
N ARG A 56 0.24 26.02 18.59
CA ARG A 56 1.27 25.18 19.20
C ARG A 56 0.65 23.89 19.76
N TYR A 57 0.12 23.06 18.85
CA TYR A 57 -0.69 21.90 19.22
C TYR A 57 0.11 20.78 19.91
N THR A 58 1.38 20.60 19.59
CA THR A 58 2.25 19.59 20.23
C THR A 58 2.43 19.86 21.73
N GLU A 59 2.71 21.10 22.10
CA GLU A 59 2.86 21.52 23.49
C GLU A 59 1.51 21.55 24.21
N SER A 60 0.44 21.99 23.51
CA SER A 60 -0.92 21.91 24.04
C SER A 60 -1.33 20.48 24.39
N LYS A 61 -0.99 19.49 23.55
CA LYS A 61 -1.23 18.07 23.81
C LYS A 61 -0.49 17.60 25.07
N ALA A 62 0.77 18.00 25.25
CA ALA A 62 1.56 17.65 26.42
C ALA A 62 0.99 18.25 27.71
N ASP A 63 0.58 19.52 27.68
CA ASP A 63 -0.06 20.18 28.82
C ASP A 63 -1.41 19.57 29.18
N ALA A 64 -2.23 19.27 28.17
CA ALA A 64 -3.51 18.60 28.38
C ALA A 64 -3.31 17.20 28.99
N GLN A 65 -2.28 16.46 28.56
CA GLN A 65 -1.94 15.17 29.17
C GLN A 65 -1.47 15.35 30.62
N LYS A 66 -0.61 16.34 30.90
CA LYS A 66 -0.16 16.62 32.26
C LYS A 66 -1.32 17.00 33.19
N ALA A 67 -2.30 17.74 32.68
CA ALA A 67 -3.53 18.04 33.42
C ALA A 67 -4.36 16.78 33.74
N ILE A 68 -4.47 15.83 32.80
CA ILE A 68 -5.13 14.54 33.01
C ILE A 68 -4.39 13.69 34.06
N ASP A 69 -3.06 13.72 34.05
CA ASP A 69 -2.23 13.00 35.02
C ASP A 69 -2.40 13.57 36.45
N LEU A 70 -2.63 14.88 36.58
CA LEU A 70 -2.90 15.56 37.86
C LEU A 70 -4.35 15.40 38.34
N ASN A 71 -5.32 15.42 37.42
CA ASN A 71 -6.73 15.17 37.70
C ASN A 71 -7.40 14.46 36.54
N THR A 72 -7.58 13.16 36.71
CA THR A 72 -8.15 12.25 35.70
C THR A 72 -9.65 12.49 35.45
N SER A 73 -10.34 13.28 36.27
CA SER A 73 -11.78 13.49 36.14
C SER A 73 -12.19 14.82 35.49
N ASP A 74 -11.25 15.70 35.10
CA ASP A 74 -11.61 16.99 34.51
C ASP A 74 -11.91 16.86 33.00
N PRO A 75 -13.18 17.02 32.55
CA PRO A 75 -13.54 16.90 31.14
C PRO A 75 -12.88 17.95 30.25
N LYS A 76 -12.47 19.11 30.79
CA LYS A 76 -11.80 20.17 30.02
C LYS A 76 -10.40 19.74 29.57
N ALA A 77 -9.69 18.97 30.40
CA ALA A 77 -8.36 18.47 30.05
C ALA A 77 -8.43 17.53 28.83
N TYR A 78 -9.37 16.59 28.84
CA TYR A 78 -9.64 15.71 27.69
C TYR A 78 -10.09 16.47 26.44
N LEU A 79 -10.93 17.50 26.61
CA LEU A 79 -11.34 18.36 25.49
C LEU A 79 -10.13 19.06 24.84
N ARG A 80 -9.23 19.63 25.66
CA ARG A 80 -8.01 20.26 25.14
C ARG A 80 -7.12 19.25 24.43
N LYS A 81 -6.93 18.05 24.98
CA LYS A 81 -6.18 16.96 24.33
C LYS A 81 -6.79 16.60 22.97
N GLY A 82 -8.10 16.40 22.91
CA GLY A 82 -8.80 16.04 21.67
C GLY A 82 -8.64 17.09 20.56
N ILE A 83 -8.80 18.38 20.90
CA ILE A 83 -8.60 19.49 19.95
C ILE A 83 -7.15 19.50 19.43
N ALA A 84 -6.16 19.37 20.33
CA ALA A 84 -4.76 19.34 19.94
C ALA A 84 -4.45 18.15 19.00
N CYS A 85 -4.91 16.94 19.33
CA CYS A 85 -4.74 15.75 18.48
C CYS A 85 -5.41 15.90 17.11
N PHE A 86 -6.61 16.50 17.06
CA PHE A 86 -7.33 16.73 15.80
C PHE A 86 -6.52 17.62 14.84
N HIS A 87 -5.95 18.71 15.35
CA HIS A 87 -5.10 19.60 14.55
C HIS A 87 -3.75 18.97 14.17
N LEU A 88 -3.24 18.03 14.98
CA LEU A 88 -2.07 17.20 14.66
C LEU A 88 -2.37 16.05 13.69
N GLN A 89 -3.61 15.93 13.18
CA GLN A 89 -4.08 14.84 12.31
C GLN A 89 -4.04 13.44 12.95
N GLN A 90 -3.97 13.39 14.29
CA GLN A 90 -4.05 12.16 15.07
C GLN A 90 -5.52 11.91 15.42
N TYR A 91 -6.31 11.54 14.41
CA TYR A 91 -7.78 11.48 14.53
C TYR A 91 -8.27 10.37 15.46
N GLU A 92 -7.57 9.25 15.54
CA GLU A 92 -7.88 8.16 16.46
C GLU A 92 -7.72 8.61 17.93
N GLU A 93 -6.57 9.20 18.28
CA GLU A 93 -6.33 9.74 19.62
C GLU A 93 -7.28 10.89 19.97
N ALA A 94 -7.64 11.71 18.98
CA ALA A 94 -8.61 12.79 19.15
C ALA A 94 -10.00 12.23 19.51
N GLN A 95 -10.45 11.19 18.81
CA GLN A 95 -11.73 10.53 19.05
C GLN A 95 -11.80 9.96 20.48
N GLU A 96 -10.77 9.24 20.91
CA GLU A 96 -10.68 8.69 22.27
C GLU A 96 -10.73 9.79 23.33
N ALA A 97 -9.99 10.89 23.14
CA ALA A 97 -9.98 12.01 24.07
C ALA A 97 -11.36 12.70 24.16
N PHE A 98 -12.06 12.91 23.03
CA PHE A 98 -13.41 13.48 23.05
C PHE A 98 -14.44 12.56 23.71
N GLN A 99 -14.34 11.25 23.49
CA GLN A 99 -15.19 10.25 24.17
C GLN A 99 -14.95 10.25 25.67
N ALA A 100 -13.69 10.24 26.11
CA ALA A 100 -13.33 10.33 27.53
C ALA A 100 -13.85 11.63 28.16
N SER A 101 -13.73 12.77 27.47
CA SER A 101 -14.32 14.04 27.92
C SER A 101 -15.83 13.92 28.17
N SER A 102 -16.56 13.24 27.28
CA SER A 102 -18.00 13.00 27.44
C SER A 102 -18.32 12.09 28.61
N THR A 103 -17.53 11.02 28.84
CA THR A 103 -17.68 10.12 29.98
C THR A 103 -17.48 10.84 31.31
N HIS A 104 -16.53 11.79 31.38
CA HIS A 104 -16.26 12.59 32.57
C HIS A 104 -17.21 13.80 32.75
N GLY A 105 -18.36 13.81 32.07
CA GLY A 105 -19.39 14.84 32.24
C GLY A 105 -19.20 16.09 31.38
N GLY A 106 -18.30 16.05 30.39
CA GLY A 106 -18.20 17.04 29.33
C GLY A 106 -19.45 16.98 28.44
N ASN A 107 -20.48 17.73 28.78
CA ASN A 107 -21.70 17.85 27.98
C ASN A 107 -21.76 19.22 27.30
N ASP A 108 -20.72 19.53 26.53
CA ASP A 108 -20.71 20.69 25.65
C ASP A 108 -21.21 20.25 24.25
N ALA A 109 -22.12 21.03 23.66
CA ALA A 109 -22.54 20.85 22.28
C ALA A 109 -21.33 20.84 21.32
N GLY A 110 -20.26 21.55 21.68
CA GLY A 110 -18.98 21.54 20.96
C GLY A 110 -18.34 20.16 20.86
N ILE A 111 -18.41 19.29 21.88
CA ILE A 111 -17.77 17.96 21.84
C ILE A 111 -18.40 17.08 20.78
N ARG A 112 -19.74 17.13 20.63
CA ARG A 112 -20.44 16.36 19.60
C ARG A 112 -20.02 16.77 18.20
N GLN A 113 -19.87 18.08 17.96
CA GLN A 113 -19.41 18.62 16.69
C GLN A 113 -17.97 18.17 16.39
N TRP A 114 -17.08 18.20 17.39
CA TRP A 114 -15.71 17.69 17.26
C TRP A 114 -15.68 16.19 16.96
N LEU A 115 -16.53 15.38 17.60
CA LEU A 115 -16.66 13.95 17.30
C LEU A 115 -17.10 13.72 15.86
N THR A 116 -18.12 14.44 15.38
CA THR A 116 -18.58 14.34 13.97
C THR A 116 -17.46 14.72 12.99
N TRP A 117 -16.76 15.82 13.22
CA TRP A 117 -15.64 16.21 12.35
C TRP A 117 -14.50 15.19 12.38
N THR A 118 -14.19 14.63 13.55
CA THR A 118 -13.15 13.60 13.69
C THR A 118 -13.52 12.33 12.94
N GLU A 119 -14.77 11.88 13.07
CA GLU A 119 -15.29 10.70 12.37
C GLU A 119 -15.28 10.90 10.84
N GLU A 120 -15.67 12.08 10.37
CA GLU A 120 -15.60 12.44 8.94
C GLU A 120 -14.17 12.37 8.40
N LYS A 121 -13.21 12.94 9.13
CA LYS A 121 -11.78 12.90 8.75
C LYS A 121 -11.24 11.48 8.76
N LEU A 122 -11.61 10.68 9.76
CA LEU A 122 -11.21 9.27 9.87
C LEU A 122 -11.77 8.44 8.72
N LEU A 123 -13.04 8.65 8.36
CA LEU A 123 -13.66 7.98 7.20
C LEU A 123 -12.97 8.38 5.90
N ARG A 124 -12.64 9.67 5.73
CA ARG A 124 -11.89 10.18 4.59
C ARG A 124 -10.47 9.62 4.51
N SER A 125 -9.80 9.45 5.65
CA SER A 125 -8.47 8.83 5.73
C SER A 125 -8.50 7.35 5.31
N LYS A 126 -9.52 6.61 5.76
CA LYS A 126 -9.74 5.19 5.39
C LYS A 126 -10.12 5.01 3.91
N LYS A 127 -10.72 6.03 3.29
CA LYS A 127 -11.09 6.07 1.88
C LYS A 127 -9.85 6.35 1.04
N THR A 128 -9.05 5.31 0.80
CA THR A 128 -7.94 5.38 -0.14
C THR A 128 -8.48 5.72 -1.54
N PRO A 129 -7.88 6.66 -2.29
CA PRO A 129 -8.33 6.94 -3.64
C PRO A 129 -8.23 5.66 -4.48
N ILE A 130 -9.38 5.17 -4.94
CA ILE A 130 -9.44 4.01 -5.83
C ILE A 130 -8.84 4.46 -7.16
N THR A 131 -7.57 4.13 -7.39
CA THR A 131 -6.95 4.31 -8.70
C THR A 131 -7.52 3.26 -9.64
N ILE A 132 -8.50 3.65 -10.46
CA ILE A 132 -9.06 2.79 -11.48
C ILE A 132 -8.02 2.65 -12.59
N LYS A 133 -7.42 1.47 -12.68
CA LYS A 133 -6.56 1.10 -13.81
C LYS A 133 -7.45 0.54 -14.91
N HIS A 134 -7.19 0.95 -16.15
CA HIS A 134 -7.77 0.32 -17.32
C HIS A 134 -6.64 -0.25 -18.18
N ASP A 135 -6.89 -1.40 -18.77
CA ASP A 135 -6.01 -2.08 -19.70
C ASP A 135 -6.81 -2.46 -20.94
N TRP A 136 -6.16 -2.65 -22.09
CA TRP A 136 -6.84 -3.03 -23.31
C TRP A 136 -6.05 -4.09 -24.06
N TYR A 137 -6.79 -4.99 -24.70
CA TYR A 137 -6.25 -5.97 -25.61
C TYR A 137 -7.16 -6.07 -26.83
N GLN A 138 -6.68 -6.73 -27.87
CA GLN A 138 -7.44 -6.89 -29.11
C GLN A 138 -7.31 -8.31 -29.65
N THR A 139 -8.37 -8.73 -30.31
CA THR A 139 -8.43 -9.92 -31.16
C THR A 139 -8.52 -9.47 -32.61
N GLU A 140 -8.60 -10.42 -33.55
CA GLU A 140 -8.77 -10.11 -34.98
C GLU A 140 -10.08 -9.36 -35.26
N SER A 141 -11.13 -9.63 -34.47
CA SER A 141 -12.49 -9.10 -34.70
C SER A 141 -12.97 -8.10 -33.64
N HIS A 142 -12.38 -8.09 -32.44
CA HIS A 142 -12.84 -7.26 -31.32
C HIS A 142 -11.70 -6.52 -30.62
N VAL A 143 -11.99 -5.34 -30.08
CA VAL A 143 -11.17 -4.60 -29.12
C VAL A 143 -11.81 -4.74 -27.75
N CYS A 144 -11.06 -5.17 -26.75
CA CYS A 144 -11.53 -5.40 -25.41
C CYS A 144 -10.84 -4.44 -24.44
N VAL A 145 -11.61 -3.60 -23.76
CA VAL A 145 -11.12 -2.72 -22.68
C VAL A 145 -11.56 -3.30 -21.35
N THR A 146 -10.59 -3.49 -20.45
CA THR A 146 -10.81 -3.99 -19.09
C THR A 146 -10.60 -2.85 -18.12
N VAL A 147 -11.66 -2.43 -17.43
CA VAL A 147 -11.58 -1.41 -16.38
C VAL A 147 -11.60 -2.11 -15.02
N LEU A 148 -10.51 -1.99 -14.26
CA LEU A 148 -10.37 -2.60 -12.93
C LEU A 148 -11.01 -1.69 -11.88
N ALA A 149 -12.27 -2.00 -11.55
CA ALA A 149 -13.02 -1.31 -10.52
C ALA A 149 -13.76 -2.34 -9.65
N LYS A 150 -13.59 -2.22 -8.33
CA LYS A 150 -14.14 -3.17 -7.35
C LYS A 150 -15.54 -2.75 -6.92
N ASN A 151 -16.40 -3.75 -6.68
CA ASN A 151 -17.74 -3.65 -6.14
C ASN A 151 -18.75 -2.81 -6.96
N LEU A 152 -18.63 -2.80 -8.28
CA LEU A 152 -19.63 -2.16 -9.16
C LEU A 152 -20.86 -3.06 -9.35
N SER A 153 -22.05 -2.47 -9.18
CA SER A 153 -23.33 -3.08 -9.56
C SER A 153 -23.65 -2.84 -11.04
N PRO A 154 -24.31 -3.77 -11.75
CA PRO A 154 -24.70 -3.57 -13.15
C PRO A 154 -25.58 -2.33 -13.36
N ASP A 155 -26.46 -2.03 -12.40
CA ASP A 155 -27.42 -0.92 -12.48
C ASP A 155 -26.76 0.48 -12.33
N SER A 156 -25.52 0.53 -11.86
CA SER A 156 -24.78 1.78 -11.61
C SER A 156 -23.76 2.11 -12.70
N VAL A 157 -23.75 1.36 -13.81
CA VAL A 157 -22.83 1.50 -14.94
C VAL A 157 -23.64 1.73 -16.22
N SER A 158 -23.36 2.83 -16.91
CA SER A 158 -23.86 3.10 -18.25
C SER A 158 -22.70 3.24 -19.23
N ILE A 159 -22.80 2.55 -20.36
CA ILE A 159 -21.81 2.61 -21.44
C ILE A 159 -22.54 3.03 -22.72
N GLU A 160 -22.06 4.10 -23.33
CA GLU A 160 -22.52 4.60 -24.62
C GLU A 160 -21.46 4.29 -25.68
N PHE A 161 -21.86 3.57 -26.73
CA PHE A 161 -21.02 3.23 -27.87
C PHE A 161 -21.33 4.17 -29.03
N THR A 162 -20.33 4.90 -29.50
CA THR A 162 -20.36 5.68 -30.74
C THR A 162 -19.33 5.10 -31.71
N PRO A 163 -19.49 5.21 -33.04
CA PRO A 163 -18.54 4.63 -33.98
C PRO A 163 -17.08 5.02 -33.74
N SER A 164 -16.81 6.24 -33.26
CA SER A 164 -15.46 6.76 -33.02
C SER A 164 -15.12 6.96 -31.54
N THR A 165 -16.08 6.87 -30.62
CA THR A 165 -15.87 7.17 -29.20
C THR A 165 -16.63 6.20 -28.30
N MET A 166 -16.08 5.91 -27.14
CA MET A 166 -16.73 5.12 -26.11
C MET A 166 -16.71 5.89 -24.80
N THR A 167 -17.89 6.10 -24.21
CA THR A 167 -18.05 6.76 -22.92
C THR A 167 -18.61 5.77 -21.92
N MET A 168 -17.88 5.52 -20.84
CA MET A 168 -18.36 4.73 -19.70
C MET A 168 -18.55 5.67 -18.51
N LYS A 169 -19.76 5.70 -17.96
CA LYS A 169 -20.08 6.36 -16.70
C LYS A 169 -20.38 5.30 -15.65
N ALA A 170 -19.73 5.37 -14.50
CA ALA A 170 -19.91 4.42 -13.41
C ALA A 170 -19.96 5.16 -12.08
N LYS A 171 -20.96 4.86 -11.25
CA LYS A 171 -20.97 5.30 -9.85
C LYS A 171 -20.19 4.30 -9.02
N LEU A 172 -19.09 4.74 -8.43
CA LEU A 172 -18.31 3.91 -7.54
C LEU A 172 -19.07 3.67 -6.23
N PRO A 173 -18.78 2.59 -5.49
CA PRO A 173 -19.35 2.31 -4.17
C PRO A 173 -19.14 3.45 -3.17
N ASP A 174 -18.19 4.31 -3.48
CA ASP A 174 -17.72 5.43 -2.69
C ASP A 174 -18.50 6.73 -2.94
N GLY A 175 -19.50 6.70 -3.83
CA GLY A 175 -20.33 7.84 -4.20
C GLY A 175 -19.69 8.78 -5.23
N THR A 176 -18.48 8.49 -5.70
CA THR A 176 -17.82 9.25 -6.76
C THR A 176 -18.28 8.79 -8.14
N ASP A 177 -18.63 9.75 -9.00
CA ASP A 177 -18.90 9.50 -10.41
C ASP A 177 -17.56 9.33 -11.16
N TYR A 178 -17.37 8.19 -11.82
CA TYR A 178 -16.24 7.92 -12.69
C TYR A 178 -16.68 7.96 -14.15
N GLU A 179 -16.01 8.77 -14.96
CA GLU A 179 -16.25 8.87 -16.38
C GLU A 179 -14.97 8.53 -17.14
N LEU A 180 -15.04 7.51 -18.00
CA LEU A 180 -13.99 7.11 -18.91
C LEU A 180 -14.43 7.41 -20.33
N ASN A 181 -13.78 8.40 -20.94
CA ASN A 181 -13.99 8.79 -22.33
C ASN A 181 -12.80 8.30 -23.16
N LEU A 182 -13.03 7.32 -24.04
CA LEU A 182 -12.03 6.81 -24.97
C LEU A 182 -12.34 7.30 -26.37
N ASN A 183 -11.37 7.93 -27.02
CA ASN A 183 -11.46 8.33 -28.43
C ASN A 183 -10.77 7.27 -29.29
N LEU A 184 -11.55 6.40 -29.92
CA LEU A 184 -11.05 5.18 -30.57
C LEU A 184 -10.27 5.50 -31.84
N SER A 185 -9.14 4.81 -32.05
CA SER A 185 -8.31 5.02 -33.24
C SER A 185 -8.95 4.58 -34.57
N PHE A 186 -9.91 3.66 -34.53
CA PHE A 186 -10.63 3.18 -35.71
C PHE A 186 -12.12 2.99 -35.40
N PRO A 187 -13.00 3.02 -36.43
CA PRO A 187 -14.42 2.88 -36.24
C PRO A 187 -14.81 1.47 -35.72
N ILE A 188 -15.77 1.45 -34.80
CA ILE A 188 -16.39 0.23 -34.27
C ILE A 188 -17.85 0.11 -34.74
N VAL A 189 -18.40 -1.10 -34.67
CA VAL A 189 -19.82 -1.37 -34.91
C VAL A 189 -20.56 -1.32 -33.56
N PRO A 190 -21.34 -0.26 -33.26
CA PRO A 190 -22.01 -0.11 -31.96
C PRO A 190 -23.00 -1.25 -31.70
N ASP A 191 -23.74 -1.68 -32.72
CA ASP A 191 -24.80 -2.69 -32.64
C ASP A 191 -24.29 -4.09 -32.25
N GLN A 192 -22.99 -4.34 -32.40
CA GLN A 192 -22.35 -5.62 -32.08
C GLN A 192 -21.33 -5.49 -30.94
N SER A 193 -21.31 -4.34 -30.28
CA SER A 193 -20.49 -4.09 -29.10
C SER A 193 -21.28 -4.46 -27.84
N SER A 194 -20.62 -5.12 -26.89
CA SER A 194 -21.24 -5.60 -25.66
C SER A 194 -20.35 -5.29 -24.47
N TYR A 195 -20.92 -5.23 -23.28
CA TYR A 195 -20.16 -5.08 -22.04
C TYR A 195 -20.62 -6.10 -21.00
N THR A 196 -19.70 -6.47 -20.11
CA THR A 196 -19.97 -7.38 -19.00
C THR A 196 -19.43 -6.76 -17.72
N VAL A 197 -20.34 -6.48 -16.78
CA VAL A 197 -20.00 -5.96 -15.47
C VAL A 197 -19.76 -7.13 -14.51
N MET A 198 -18.53 -7.25 -14.03
CA MET A 198 -18.19 -8.19 -12.95
C MET A 198 -17.93 -7.42 -11.65
N LYS A 199 -17.93 -8.13 -10.52
CA LYS A 199 -17.68 -7.53 -9.19
C LYS A 199 -16.28 -6.90 -9.06
N THR A 200 -15.31 -7.34 -9.86
CA THR A 200 -13.90 -6.90 -9.77
C THR A 200 -13.43 -6.09 -10.98
N LYS A 201 -14.18 -6.11 -12.08
CA LYS A 201 -13.81 -5.47 -13.35
C LYS A 201 -15.02 -5.28 -14.24
N VAL A 202 -14.94 -4.30 -15.14
CA VAL A 202 -15.86 -4.12 -16.26
C VAL A 202 -15.11 -4.49 -17.54
N GLU A 203 -15.62 -5.47 -18.28
CA GLU A 203 -15.09 -5.83 -19.60
C GLU A 203 -15.97 -5.24 -20.69
N ILE A 204 -15.39 -4.40 -21.52
CA ILE A 204 -16.07 -3.76 -22.65
C ILE A 204 -15.52 -4.37 -23.93
N LYS A 205 -16.37 -5.02 -24.70
CA LYS A 205 -16.03 -5.69 -25.97
C LYS A 205 -16.62 -4.90 -27.12
N MET A 206 -15.77 -4.25 -27.90
CA MET A 206 -16.15 -3.47 -29.07
C MET A 206 -15.82 -4.25 -30.34
N LYS A 207 -16.76 -4.36 -31.28
CA LYS A 207 -16.50 -5.02 -32.57
C LYS A 207 -15.85 -4.04 -33.55
N LYS A 208 -14.77 -4.46 -34.20
CA LYS A 208 -14.08 -3.66 -35.22
C LYS A 208 -14.89 -3.61 -36.52
N CYS A 209 -14.94 -2.45 -37.18
CA CYS A 209 -15.43 -2.35 -38.58
C CYS A 209 -14.42 -2.96 -39.55
N ASP A 210 -13.14 -2.64 -39.37
CA ASP A 210 -12.07 -3.05 -40.27
C ASP A 210 -11.24 -4.18 -39.63
N GLY A 211 -10.80 -5.16 -40.43
CA GLY A 211 -9.89 -6.24 -40.02
C GLY A 211 -8.46 -5.77 -39.71
N ILE A 212 -8.28 -4.53 -39.29
CA ILE A 212 -7.00 -3.88 -39.03
C ILE A 212 -6.61 -4.11 -37.57
N ARG A 213 -5.32 -4.38 -37.33
CA ARG A 213 -4.74 -4.43 -35.99
C ARG A 213 -4.45 -3.01 -35.51
N TRP A 214 -5.00 -2.62 -34.37
CA TRP A 214 -4.84 -1.27 -33.82
C TRP A 214 -3.46 -1.16 -33.18
N SER A 215 -2.67 -0.14 -33.52
CA SER A 215 -1.39 0.15 -32.87
C SER A 215 -1.56 0.89 -31.54
N SER A 216 -2.67 1.60 -31.38
CA SER A 216 -3.04 2.39 -30.21
C SER A 216 -4.55 2.29 -29.98
N LEU A 217 -4.99 2.39 -28.73
CA LEU A 217 -6.42 2.48 -28.39
C LEU A 217 -6.97 3.87 -28.73
N GLU A 218 -6.17 4.90 -28.50
CA GLU A 218 -6.54 6.31 -28.69
C GLU A 218 -5.64 7.03 -29.69
N GLY A 219 -6.23 7.90 -30.52
CA GLY A 219 -5.53 8.81 -31.43
C GLY A 219 -5.91 8.68 -32.91
N GLN A 220 -5.64 9.71 -33.70
CA GLN A 220 -5.89 9.75 -35.15
C GLN A 220 -5.04 8.70 -35.89
N ALA A 221 -5.67 7.91 -36.76
CA ALA A 221 -5.01 6.89 -37.57
C ALA A 221 -3.81 7.48 -38.35
N PRO A 222 -2.59 6.94 -38.21
CA PRO A 222 -1.48 7.33 -39.08
C PRO A 222 -1.76 6.85 -40.51
N ALA A 223 -1.64 7.78 -41.47
CA ALA A 223 -1.99 7.62 -42.89
C ALA A 223 -1.12 6.63 -43.69
N ASN A 224 -0.42 5.68 -43.06
CA ASN A 224 0.47 4.76 -43.76
C ASN A 224 0.34 3.33 -43.23
N VAL A 225 -0.71 2.64 -43.68
CA VAL A 225 -0.90 1.20 -43.48
C VAL A 225 -0.54 0.51 -44.79
N LYS A 226 0.47 -0.39 -44.74
CA LYS A 226 0.78 -1.28 -45.88
C LYS A 226 -0.44 -2.16 -46.15
N GLN A 227 -1.11 -1.91 -47.28
CA GLN A 227 -2.17 -2.76 -47.80
C GLN A 227 -1.58 -4.10 -48.26
N ILE A 228 -2.26 -5.19 -47.90
CA ILE A 228 -2.03 -6.52 -48.48
C ILE A 228 -2.86 -6.59 -49.78
N PRO A 229 -2.32 -7.07 -50.92
CA PRO A 229 -3.07 -7.10 -52.17
C PRO A 229 -4.24 -8.09 -52.10
N VAL A 230 -5.44 -7.61 -52.44
CA VAL A 230 -6.62 -8.44 -52.68
C VAL A 230 -6.54 -8.93 -54.12
N ALA A 231 -6.16 -10.19 -54.31
CA ALA A 231 -6.39 -10.91 -55.55
C ALA A 231 -7.59 -11.85 -55.35
N ILE A 232 -8.71 -11.52 -55.99
CA ILE A 232 -9.87 -12.39 -56.16
C ILE A 232 -9.58 -13.28 -57.39
N PRO A 233 -9.77 -14.60 -57.31
CA PRO A 233 -10.21 -15.35 -58.47
C PRO A 233 -11.63 -15.89 -58.27
N GLU A 234 -12.43 -15.75 -59.33
CA GLU A 234 -13.81 -16.22 -59.44
C GLU A 234 -13.95 -17.75 -59.50
N SER A 235 -15.05 -18.23 -58.91
CA SER A 235 -15.87 -19.40 -59.24
C SER A 235 -15.24 -20.80 -59.35
N SER A 236 -15.49 -21.62 -58.32
CA SER A 236 -15.94 -23.01 -58.52
C SER A 236 -16.86 -23.42 -57.36
N ALA A 237 -18.05 -23.92 -57.69
CA ALA A 237 -19.06 -24.37 -56.75
C ALA A 237 -18.59 -25.60 -55.95
N GLN A 238 -18.10 -25.39 -54.72
CA GLN A 238 -18.17 -26.29 -53.56
C GLN A 238 -17.58 -25.56 -52.33
N PRO A 239 -18.12 -25.74 -51.10
CA PRO A 239 -17.52 -25.14 -49.91
C PRO A 239 -16.12 -25.73 -49.69
N PRO A 240 -15.11 -24.90 -49.30
CA PRO A 240 -13.77 -25.42 -49.05
C PRO A 240 -13.81 -26.42 -47.88
N VAL A 241 -13.39 -27.64 -48.16
CA VAL A 241 -13.10 -28.63 -47.11
C VAL A 241 -11.82 -28.16 -46.43
N TYR A 242 -11.97 -27.57 -45.26
CA TYR A 242 -10.86 -27.23 -44.39
C TYR A 242 -10.12 -28.53 -44.03
N PRO A 243 -8.78 -28.62 -44.22
CA PRO A 243 -8.03 -29.70 -43.62
C PRO A 243 -8.06 -29.46 -42.11
N SER A 244 -8.96 -30.17 -41.42
CA SER A 244 -9.00 -30.19 -39.97
C SER A 244 -7.61 -30.57 -39.47
N SER A 245 -6.92 -29.62 -38.83
CA SER A 245 -5.61 -29.81 -38.22
C SER A 245 -5.65 -30.73 -36.98
N SER A 246 -6.75 -31.46 -36.78
CA SER A 246 -6.95 -32.40 -35.67
C SER A 246 -6.60 -33.86 -36.00
N ALA A 247 -5.81 -34.13 -37.05
CA ALA A 247 -5.31 -35.50 -37.29
C ALA A 247 -4.17 -35.93 -36.34
N LYS A 248 -3.75 -35.08 -35.39
CA LYS A 248 -2.86 -35.48 -34.30
C LYS A 248 -3.40 -34.96 -32.97
N LYS A 249 -3.95 -35.87 -32.14
CA LYS A 249 -4.13 -35.62 -30.71
C LYS A 249 -2.73 -35.38 -30.12
N LYS A 250 -2.38 -34.12 -29.89
CA LYS A 250 -1.19 -33.78 -29.11
C LYS A 250 -1.52 -34.13 -27.67
N ASN A 251 -0.90 -35.21 -27.17
CA ASN A 251 -1.17 -35.74 -25.84
C ASN A 251 -0.43 -34.88 -24.81
N TRP A 252 -1.12 -33.91 -24.23
CA TRP A 252 -0.55 -32.93 -23.31
C TRP A 252 -0.01 -33.58 -22.03
N ASP A 253 -0.55 -34.73 -21.60
CA ASP A 253 -0.02 -35.53 -20.48
C ASP A 253 1.39 -36.09 -20.75
N LYS A 254 1.72 -36.34 -22.03
CA LYS A 254 3.05 -36.83 -22.41
C LYS A 254 4.09 -35.70 -22.41
N ILE A 255 3.67 -34.50 -22.77
CA ILE A 255 4.50 -33.29 -22.74
C ILE A 255 4.73 -32.86 -21.29
N GLU A 256 3.71 -32.92 -20.44
CA GLU A 256 3.85 -32.62 -19.01
C GLU A 256 4.76 -33.65 -18.32
N SER A 257 4.66 -34.93 -18.66
CA SER A 257 5.58 -35.95 -18.14
C SER A 257 7.00 -35.89 -18.72
N GLU A 258 7.19 -35.42 -19.97
CA GLU A 258 8.50 -35.13 -20.55
C GLU A 258 9.13 -33.88 -19.90
N ILE A 259 8.37 -32.82 -19.64
CA ILE A 259 8.83 -31.61 -18.92
C ILE A 259 9.18 -31.94 -17.47
N LYS A 260 8.37 -32.77 -16.78
CA LYS A 260 8.65 -33.20 -15.40
C LYS A 260 9.86 -34.13 -15.31
N LYS A 261 10.16 -34.84 -16.40
CA LYS A 261 11.35 -35.68 -16.53
C LYS A 261 12.58 -34.85 -16.91
N GLU A 262 12.43 -33.81 -17.73
CA GLU A 262 13.46 -32.80 -18.02
C GLU A 262 13.77 -31.94 -16.78
N GLU A 263 12.79 -31.55 -15.96
CA GLU A 263 13.02 -30.88 -14.65
C GLU A 263 13.70 -31.81 -13.63
N ALA A 264 13.52 -33.14 -13.76
CA ALA A 264 14.19 -34.13 -12.93
C ALA A 264 15.59 -34.52 -13.47
N GLU A 265 15.84 -34.31 -14.77
CA GLU A 265 17.12 -34.52 -15.45
C GLU A 265 17.97 -33.23 -15.59
N GLU A 266 17.39 -32.04 -15.35
CA GLU A 266 18.12 -30.82 -15.03
C GLU A 266 18.83 -31.01 -13.69
N LYS A 267 19.99 -31.66 -13.78
CA LYS A 267 20.99 -31.71 -12.72
C LYS A 267 21.17 -30.29 -12.20
N PRO A 268 20.99 -30.02 -10.90
CA PRO A 268 21.35 -28.73 -10.35
C PRO A 268 22.88 -28.61 -10.44
N GLU A 269 23.40 -28.00 -11.50
CA GLU A 269 24.82 -27.70 -11.61
C GLU A 269 25.06 -26.36 -10.92
N GLY A 270 25.55 -26.42 -9.68
CA GLY A 270 25.94 -25.24 -8.91
C GLY A 270 26.03 -25.49 -7.41
N GLU A 271 26.42 -24.46 -6.68
CA GLU A 271 26.62 -24.47 -5.22
C GLU A 271 25.39 -24.98 -4.45
N ALA A 272 24.17 -24.80 -4.99
CA ALA A 272 22.94 -25.29 -4.38
C ALA A 272 22.85 -26.83 -4.30
N ALA A 273 23.31 -27.55 -5.31
CA ALA A 273 23.35 -29.01 -5.30
C ALA A 273 24.41 -29.55 -4.36
N LEU A 274 25.55 -28.87 -4.31
CA LEU A 274 26.63 -29.19 -3.40
C LEU A 274 26.19 -28.97 -1.94
N ASN A 275 25.46 -27.89 -1.67
CA ASN A 275 24.87 -27.63 -0.36
C ASN A 275 23.82 -28.67 0.03
N GLN A 276 22.96 -29.10 -0.90
CA GLN A 276 22.02 -30.20 -0.63
C GLN A 276 22.72 -31.53 -0.37
N LEU A 277 23.80 -31.82 -1.10
CA LEU A 277 24.64 -33.00 -0.87
C LEU A 277 25.25 -32.95 0.55
N PHE A 278 25.76 -31.81 0.99
CA PHE A 278 26.30 -31.66 2.35
C PHE A 278 25.24 -31.77 3.43
N GLN A 279 24.04 -31.21 3.23
CA GLN A 279 22.92 -31.37 4.15
C GLN A 279 22.52 -32.85 4.29
N LYS A 280 22.53 -33.60 3.17
CA LYS A 280 22.24 -35.03 3.19
C LYS A 280 23.31 -35.83 3.92
N ILE A 281 24.60 -35.54 3.67
CA ILE A 281 25.72 -36.18 4.38
C ILE A 281 25.70 -35.87 5.88
N TYR A 282 25.34 -34.65 6.28
CA TYR A 282 25.20 -34.30 7.70
C TYR A 282 23.99 -34.99 8.36
N GLY A 283 22.88 -35.12 7.62
CA GLY A 283 21.68 -35.81 8.08
C GLY A 283 21.88 -37.31 8.25
N GLU A 284 22.46 -37.97 7.24
CA GLU A 284 22.68 -39.43 7.21
C GLU A 284 23.99 -39.87 7.88
N GLY A 285 24.93 -38.97 8.11
CA GLY A 285 26.26 -39.26 8.66
C GLY A 285 26.27 -39.64 10.14
N SER A 286 27.26 -40.45 10.54
CA SER A 286 27.54 -40.78 11.94
C SER A 286 27.99 -39.54 12.73
N ASP A 287 27.92 -39.58 14.07
CA ASP A 287 28.29 -38.44 14.91
C ASP A 287 29.76 -37.99 14.72
N GLU A 288 30.65 -38.90 14.31
CA GLU A 288 32.03 -38.56 13.95
C GLU A 288 32.11 -37.71 12.68
N ILE A 289 31.27 -38.00 11.68
CA ILE A 289 31.19 -37.24 10.42
C ILE A 289 30.65 -35.84 10.72
N ARG A 290 29.59 -35.73 11.53
CA ARG A 290 29.05 -34.42 11.95
C ARG A 290 30.08 -33.59 12.72
N ARG A 291 30.86 -34.24 13.58
CA ARG A 291 31.91 -33.57 14.34
C ARG A 291 33.04 -33.09 13.44
N ALA A 292 33.44 -33.88 12.44
CA ALA A 292 34.43 -33.49 11.44
C ALA A 292 33.96 -32.31 10.59
N MET A 293 32.70 -32.36 10.16
CA MET A 293 32.06 -31.30 9.37
C MET A 293 31.98 -30.00 10.15
N ASN A 294 31.49 -30.03 11.40
CA ASN A 294 31.38 -28.82 12.22
C ASN A 294 32.76 -28.22 12.55
N LYS A 295 33.75 -29.05 12.88
CA LYS A 295 35.10 -28.57 13.20
C LYS A 295 35.80 -27.97 11.97
N SER A 296 35.75 -28.65 10.82
CA SER A 296 36.37 -28.15 9.58
C SER A 296 35.68 -26.88 9.06
N PHE A 297 34.35 -26.80 9.16
CA PHE A 297 33.59 -25.62 8.79
C PHE A 297 33.93 -24.42 9.68
N GLN A 298 34.02 -24.64 10.99
CA GLN A 298 34.33 -23.58 11.96
C GLN A 298 35.78 -23.09 11.84
N GLU A 299 36.75 -23.98 11.65
CA GLU A 299 38.17 -23.60 11.51
C GLU A 299 38.47 -22.91 10.17
N SER A 300 37.76 -23.29 9.10
CA SER A 300 37.93 -22.72 7.76
C SER A 300 37.09 -21.46 7.50
N GLY A 301 36.37 -20.95 8.51
CA GLY A 301 35.50 -19.78 8.34
C GLY A 301 34.35 -20.00 7.36
N GLY A 302 33.89 -21.25 7.21
CA GLY A 302 32.78 -21.62 6.34
C GLY A 302 33.14 -21.94 4.90
N THR A 303 34.43 -22.06 4.57
CA THR A 303 34.90 -22.26 3.18
C THR A 303 35.24 -23.71 2.83
N VAL A 304 35.54 -24.55 3.81
CA VAL A 304 35.96 -25.95 3.61
C VAL A 304 35.16 -26.88 4.53
N LEU A 305 34.63 -27.97 3.96
CA LEU A 305 33.91 -29.00 4.70
C LEU A 305 34.55 -30.37 4.48
N SER A 306 35.02 -31.01 5.54
CA SER A 306 35.60 -32.36 5.51
C SER A 306 34.80 -33.33 6.37
N THR A 307 34.66 -34.56 5.89
CA THR A 307 33.88 -35.64 6.53
C THR A 307 34.76 -36.64 7.30
N ASN A 308 36.10 -36.52 7.23
CA ASN A 308 37.04 -37.44 7.86
C ASN A 308 37.58 -36.92 9.20
N TRP A 309 37.10 -37.48 10.32
CA TRP A 309 37.49 -37.05 11.67
C TRP A 309 38.97 -37.28 12.00
N ASN A 310 39.59 -38.33 11.44
CA ASN A 310 40.98 -38.67 11.74
C ASN A 310 41.99 -37.65 11.19
N GLU A 311 41.60 -36.88 10.17
CA GLU A 311 42.40 -35.83 9.56
C GLU A 311 42.15 -34.48 10.24
N VAL A 312 40.88 -34.09 10.37
CA VAL A 312 40.45 -32.81 10.97
C VAL A 312 40.76 -32.74 12.47
N SER A 313 40.93 -33.88 13.14
CA SER A 313 41.34 -33.90 14.55
C SER A 313 42.82 -33.56 14.76
N LYS A 314 43.69 -33.89 13.79
CA LYS A 314 45.15 -33.78 13.93
C LYS A 314 45.72 -32.47 13.40
N GLU A 315 45.11 -31.87 12.38
CA GLU A 315 45.63 -30.68 11.70
C GLU A 315 44.54 -29.60 11.54
N LYS A 316 44.93 -28.33 11.64
CA LYS A 316 43.99 -27.20 11.48
C LYS A 316 43.62 -27.05 10.01
N VAL A 317 42.33 -26.96 9.71
CA VAL A 317 41.86 -26.79 8.33
C VAL A 317 41.99 -25.32 7.92
N SER A 318 42.89 -25.02 6.98
CA SER A 318 43.13 -23.67 6.47
C SER A 318 41.99 -23.17 5.58
N VAL A 319 41.65 -21.89 5.69
CA VAL A 319 40.68 -21.20 4.83
C VAL A 319 41.12 -21.28 3.36
N LYS A 320 40.27 -21.81 2.48
CA LYS A 320 40.47 -21.81 1.03
C LYS A 320 39.22 -21.19 0.40
N PRO A 321 39.22 -19.87 0.15
CA PRO A 321 38.06 -19.23 -0.44
C PRO A 321 37.86 -19.69 -1.90
N PRO A 322 36.61 -19.69 -2.41
CA PRO A 322 36.30 -20.01 -3.81
C PRO A 322 37.05 -19.11 -4.80
N ASP A 323 37.37 -19.63 -5.98
CA ASP A 323 38.12 -18.91 -7.02
C ASP A 323 37.50 -17.53 -7.32
N GLY A 324 38.29 -16.47 -7.10
CA GLY A 324 37.89 -15.07 -7.32
C GLY A 324 37.52 -14.27 -6.07
N VAL A 325 37.55 -14.86 -4.87
CA VAL A 325 37.24 -14.17 -3.61
C VAL A 325 38.42 -14.22 -2.64
N GLU A 326 38.88 -13.08 -2.15
CA GLU A 326 39.94 -13.02 -1.13
C GLU A 326 39.35 -13.00 0.29
N PHE A 327 39.85 -13.88 1.15
CA PHE A 327 39.44 -13.91 2.56
C PHE A 327 40.09 -12.74 3.33
N LYS A 328 39.29 -11.75 3.71
CA LYS A 328 39.75 -10.62 4.53
C LYS A 328 39.49 -10.90 6.00
N LYS A 329 40.56 -11.00 6.81
CA LYS A 329 40.46 -11.04 8.29
C LYS A 329 40.12 -9.64 8.78
N TRP A 330 39.12 -9.53 9.66
CA TRP A 330 38.67 -8.26 10.20
C TRP A 330 39.38 -7.97 11.52
N ASP A 331 40.68 -7.69 11.42
CA ASP A 331 41.52 -7.08 12.46
C ASP A 331 42.66 -6.33 11.75
N GLU A 332 42.30 -5.19 11.14
CA GLU A 332 43.17 -4.03 10.88
C GLU A 332 42.31 -2.77 10.70
#